data_AF-A0A3A9EMN4-F1
#
_entry.id   AF-A0A3A9EMN4-F1
#
_cell.length_a   1.000
_cell.length_b   1.000
_cell.length_c   1.000
_cell.angle_alpha   90.00
_cell.angle_beta   90.00
_cell.angle_gamma   90.00
#
_symmetry.space_group_name_H-M   'P 1'
#
loop_
_entity.id
_entity.type
_entity.pdbx_description
1 polymer ?
#
loop_
_entity_poly.entity_id
_entity_poly.type
_entity_poly.pdbx_seq_one_letter_code
_entity_poly.pdbx_strand_id
1 'polypeptide(L)'
;VRILSNYIRETEGLQDEKIISMAFEVFSMGKYDEVILHFLLENFNGLTKDMRDIWKAGKSFDMDTGRMAKRLVIQMLFTLHFIEERDFIFEDYVKAGASEEVMLKYLSQCAFEYYIKDMIFHEKIFQYMIQYGKKEEESHLCRLALIKYYGEHREKLGEDEESLLLHYVEQFLEKHIFLNCFMEYRAKIPALEGFQRKTIIEYKSGEKSKVYIHYLIDRETRKEKKYEVEEMHPIIEGIYSKEFLLFFGETMEYYITEEIEGKEGITTKKEKIENRPMESRSSERRFDILNNMAVSQSLQDEKGFFKGMERYGKMDYLVLSLFKGK
;
A
#
# COMPACT_ATOMS: atom_id res chain seq x y z
N VAL A 1 -11.80 42.05 21.66
CA VAL A 1 -12.28 42.18 20.26
C VAL A 1 -11.97 43.56 19.72
N ARG A 2 -12.88 44.56 19.77
CA ARG A 2 -12.71 45.88 19.12
C ARG A 2 -11.34 46.56 19.29
N ILE A 3 -10.80 46.59 20.52
CA ILE A 3 -9.49 47.20 20.80
C ILE A 3 -8.37 46.46 20.05
N LEU A 4 -8.36 45.12 20.13
CA LEU A 4 -7.36 44.28 19.48
C LEU A 4 -7.48 44.33 17.96
N SER A 5 -8.71 44.30 17.42
CA SER A 5 -8.95 44.42 15.98
C SER A 5 -8.47 45.77 15.42
N ASN A 6 -8.72 46.87 16.14
CA ASN A 6 -8.19 48.19 15.76
C ASN A 6 -6.67 48.22 15.80
N TYR A 7 -6.08 47.65 16.85
CA TYR A 7 -4.62 47.58 16.99
C TYR A 7 -3.95 46.75 15.88
N ILE A 8 -4.54 45.61 15.49
CA ILE A 8 -4.06 44.79 14.36
C ILE A 8 -4.10 45.59 13.05
N ARG A 9 -5.17 46.38 12.82
CA ARG A 9 -5.30 47.24 11.63
C ARG A 9 -4.27 48.36 11.62
N GLU A 10 -4.06 49.02 12.75
CA GLU A 10 -3.11 50.13 12.89
C GLU A 10 -1.66 49.68 12.73
N THR A 11 -1.36 48.43 13.11
CA THR A 11 -0.02 47.84 13.01
C THR A 11 0.20 47.07 11.69
N GLU A 12 -0.74 47.15 10.73
CA GLU A 12 -0.72 46.42 9.46
C GLU A 12 -0.45 44.90 9.62
N GLY A 13 -0.88 44.32 10.74
CA GLY A 13 -0.65 42.90 11.02
C GLY A 13 0.80 42.54 11.37
N LEU A 14 1.54 43.46 12.01
CA LEU A 14 2.85 43.17 12.61
C LEU A 14 2.86 41.84 13.38
N GLN A 15 3.82 40.98 13.05
CA GLN A 15 3.99 39.64 13.61
C GLN A 15 4.69 39.67 14.98
N ASP A 16 4.05 40.31 15.96
CA ASP A 16 4.49 40.24 17.36
C ASP A 16 3.86 39.03 18.03
N GLU A 17 4.68 38.14 18.60
CA GLU A 17 4.24 36.96 19.34
C GLU A 17 3.22 37.29 20.43
N LYS A 18 3.35 38.46 21.07
CA LYS A 18 2.37 38.91 22.08
C LYS A 18 1.01 39.20 21.47
N ILE A 19 0.96 39.82 20.29
CA ILE A 19 -0.29 40.12 19.59
C ILE A 19 -0.94 38.81 19.13
N ILE A 20 -0.15 37.88 18.61
CA ILE A 20 -0.62 36.54 18.21
C ILE A 20 -1.21 35.80 19.42
N SER A 21 -0.51 35.79 20.57
CA SER A 21 -1.01 35.16 21.80
C SER A 21 -2.31 35.81 22.28
N MET A 22 -2.40 37.14 22.31
CA MET A 22 -3.62 37.84 22.71
C MET A 22 -4.78 37.56 21.74
N ALA A 23 -4.52 37.53 20.43
CA ALA A 23 -5.50 37.18 19.41
C ALA A 23 -6.00 35.74 19.61
N PHE A 24 -5.10 34.81 19.88
CA PHE A 24 -5.43 33.42 20.15
C PHE A 24 -6.25 33.26 21.44
N GLU A 25 -5.86 33.89 22.55
CA GLU A 25 -6.63 33.86 23.80
C GLU A 25 -8.07 34.36 23.60
N VAL A 26 -8.21 35.48 22.89
CA VAL A 26 -9.51 36.08 22.57
C VAL A 26 -10.33 35.16 21.65
N PHE A 27 -9.69 34.48 20.70
CA PHE A 27 -10.29 33.45 19.87
C PHE A 27 -10.77 32.23 20.70
N SER A 28 -9.93 31.69 21.59
CA SER A 28 -10.26 30.54 22.46
C SER A 28 -11.43 30.81 23.41
N MET A 29 -11.70 32.08 23.74
CA MET A 29 -12.89 32.49 24.49
C MET A 29 -14.17 32.61 23.62
N GLY A 30 -14.10 32.29 22.32
CA GLY A 30 -15.20 32.42 21.36
C GLY A 30 -15.53 33.87 20.98
N LYS A 31 -14.63 34.81 21.24
CA LYS A 31 -14.88 36.25 21.06
C LYS A 31 -13.97 36.81 19.98
N TYR A 32 -14.22 36.53 18.71
CA TYR A 32 -13.40 37.04 17.60
C TYR A 32 -14.28 37.67 16.50
N ASP A 33 -13.68 38.55 15.71
CA ASP A 33 -14.25 39.06 14.47
C ASP A 33 -13.38 38.62 13.28
N GLU A 34 -13.80 38.96 12.06
CA GLU A 34 -13.06 38.65 10.83
C GLU A 34 -11.62 39.17 10.86
N VAL A 35 -11.34 40.30 11.53
CA VAL A 35 -9.98 40.87 11.59
C VAL A 35 -9.06 39.98 12.41
N ILE A 36 -9.51 39.60 13.61
CA ILE A 36 -8.76 38.71 14.49
C ILE A 36 -8.59 37.34 13.82
N LEU A 37 -9.66 36.81 13.21
CA LEU A 37 -9.63 35.51 12.56
C LEU A 37 -8.70 35.50 11.35
N HIS A 38 -8.74 36.53 10.49
CA HIS A 38 -7.79 36.69 9.39
C HIS A 38 -6.35 36.75 9.90
N PHE A 39 -6.10 37.55 10.94
CA PHE A 39 -4.78 37.68 11.52
C PHE A 39 -4.23 36.33 12.04
N LEU A 40 -5.09 35.51 12.67
CA LEU A 40 -4.71 34.17 13.12
C LEU A 40 -4.50 33.20 11.95
N LEU A 41 -5.36 33.23 10.93
CA LEU A 41 -5.22 32.41 9.71
C LEU A 41 -3.90 32.69 8.99
N GLU A 42 -3.39 33.93 9.08
CA GLU A 42 -2.13 34.31 8.46
C GLU A 42 -0.91 33.98 9.34
N ASN A 43 -1.01 34.20 10.65
CA ASN A 43 0.18 34.27 11.52
C ASN A 43 0.28 33.21 12.61
N PHE A 44 -0.82 32.54 12.98
CA PHE A 44 -0.78 31.59 14.09
C PHE A 44 -0.10 30.27 13.69
N ASN A 45 0.83 29.83 14.54
CA ASN A 45 1.52 28.54 14.44
C ASN A 45 1.63 27.93 15.85
N GLY A 46 1.02 26.77 16.08
CA GLY A 46 0.86 26.20 17.41
C GLY A 46 0.49 24.72 17.36
N LEU A 47 -0.30 24.25 18.34
CA LEU A 47 -0.75 22.86 18.35
C LEU A 47 -1.68 22.59 17.15
N THR A 48 -1.59 21.38 16.58
CA THR A 48 -2.43 20.95 15.44
C THR A 48 -3.91 21.17 15.71
N LYS A 49 -4.36 20.89 16.94
CA LYS A 49 -5.74 21.09 17.39
C LYS A 49 -6.17 22.56 17.26
N ASP A 50 -5.34 23.48 17.75
CA ASP A 50 -5.65 24.92 17.77
C ASP A 50 -5.66 25.51 16.37
N MET A 51 -4.66 25.14 15.55
CA MET A 51 -4.60 25.51 14.14
C MET A 51 -5.81 25.01 13.35
N ARG A 52 -6.24 23.76 13.61
CA ARG A 52 -7.45 23.18 13.01
C ARG A 52 -8.70 23.96 13.42
N ASP A 53 -8.82 24.33 14.69
CA ASP A 53 -10.00 25.06 15.19
C ASP A 53 -10.08 26.47 14.56
N ILE A 54 -8.94 27.15 14.39
CA ILE A 54 -8.85 28.42 13.63
C ILE A 54 -9.19 28.20 12.15
N TRP A 55 -8.67 27.14 11.52
CA TRP A 55 -9.00 26.79 10.14
C TRP A 55 -10.50 26.57 9.95
N LYS A 56 -11.15 25.80 10.84
CA LYS A 56 -12.62 25.58 10.82
C LYS A 56 -13.40 26.89 10.96
N ALA A 57 -12.98 27.76 11.88
CA ALA A 57 -13.59 29.07 12.03
C ALA A 57 -13.45 29.89 10.74
N GLY A 58 -12.25 29.92 10.13
CA GLY A 58 -12.01 30.56 8.84
C GLY A 58 -12.95 30.06 7.74
N LYS A 59 -13.13 28.73 7.64
CA LYS A 59 -14.07 28.11 6.70
C LYS A 59 -15.52 28.55 6.94
N SER A 60 -15.95 28.62 8.18
CA SER A 60 -17.32 29.05 8.52
C SER A 60 -17.60 30.53 8.21
N PHE A 61 -16.55 31.35 8.05
CA PHE A 61 -16.61 32.75 7.65
C PHE A 61 -16.31 32.95 6.15
N ASP A 62 -16.23 31.87 5.37
CA ASP A 62 -15.87 31.89 3.94
C ASP A 62 -14.54 32.64 3.64
N MET A 63 -13.59 32.55 4.57
CA MET A 63 -12.28 33.21 4.45
C MET A 63 -11.28 32.33 3.70
N ASP A 64 -10.22 32.94 3.16
CA ASP A 64 -9.07 32.19 2.65
C ASP A 64 -8.35 31.50 3.82
N THR A 65 -8.24 30.18 3.71
CA THR A 65 -7.61 29.32 4.71
C THR A 65 -6.38 28.59 4.19
N GLY A 66 -5.93 28.89 2.97
CA GLY A 66 -4.87 28.16 2.27
C GLY A 66 -3.54 28.13 3.02
N ARG A 67 -3.12 29.27 3.60
CA ARG A 67 -1.88 29.35 4.39
C ARG A 67 -1.95 28.54 5.68
N MET A 68 -3.09 28.56 6.37
CA MET A 68 -3.32 27.72 7.55
C MET A 68 -3.35 26.23 7.16
N ALA A 69 -4.03 25.88 6.07
CA ALA A 69 -4.08 24.51 5.55
C ALA A 69 -2.67 23.99 5.22
N LYS A 70 -1.83 24.79 4.57
CA LYS A 70 -0.41 24.46 4.34
C LYS A 70 0.33 24.14 5.64
N ARG A 71 0.21 25.00 6.66
CA ARG A 71 0.87 24.79 7.97
C ARG A 71 0.39 23.50 8.63
N LEU A 72 -0.91 23.24 8.61
CA LEU A 72 -1.50 22.01 9.13
C LEU A 72 -0.97 20.76 8.41
N VAL A 73 -0.92 20.77 7.07
CA VAL A 73 -0.38 19.64 6.28
C VAL A 73 1.08 19.38 6.63
N ILE A 74 1.91 20.42 6.68
CA ILE A 74 3.33 20.29 7.04
C ILE A 74 3.47 19.77 8.48
N GLN A 75 2.67 20.28 9.42
CA GLN A 75 2.67 19.84 10.81
C GLN A 75 2.28 18.36 10.94
N MET A 76 1.24 17.91 10.23
CA MET A 76 0.82 16.51 10.22
C MET A 76 1.91 15.61 9.61
N LEU A 77 2.59 16.04 8.55
CA LEU A 77 3.70 15.30 7.97
C LEU A 77 4.90 15.21 8.90
N PHE A 78 5.21 16.28 9.63
CA PHE A 78 6.33 16.29 10.56
C PHE A 78 6.07 15.43 11.81
N THR A 79 4.85 15.48 12.33
CA THR A 79 4.46 14.77 13.56
C THR A 79 3.97 13.35 13.31
N LEU A 80 3.65 13.00 12.06
CA LEU A 80 2.92 11.79 11.66
C LEU A 80 1.61 11.60 12.44
N HIS A 81 1.05 12.68 12.97
CA HIS A 81 -0.21 12.69 13.70
C HIS A 81 -1.29 13.33 12.84
N PHE A 82 -2.03 12.49 12.14
CA PHE A 82 -3.12 12.91 11.27
C PHE A 82 -4.44 13.03 12.04
N ILE A 83 -5.19 14.09 11.74
CA ILE A 83 -6.51 14.35 12.30
C ILE A 83 -7.62 13.94 11.32
N GLU A 84 -8.84 13.81 11.82
CA GLU A 84 -10.00 13.37 11.03
C GLU A 84 -10.25 14.26 9.80
N GLU A 85 -10.08 15.58 9.95
CA GLU A 85 -10.34 16.55 8.88
C GLU A 85 -9.19 16.67 7.86
N ARG A 86 -8.17 15.81 7.94
CA ARG A 86 -6.95 15.90 7.11
C ARG A 86 -7.25 16.00 5.62
N ASP A 87 -8.24 15.27 5.11
CA ASP A 87 -8.55 15.22 3.68
C ASP A 87 -9.13 16.55 3.20
N PHE A 88 -9.96 17.21 4.01
CA PHE A 88 -10.50 18.53 3.71
C PHE A 88 -9.44 19.62 3.80
N ILE A 89 -8.58 19.55 4.83
CA ILE A 89 -7.45 20.46 5.00
C ILE A 89 -6.48 20.33 3.83
N PHE A 90 -6.19 19.10 3.40
CA PHE A 90 -5.36 18.83 2.24
C PHE A 90 -5.99 19.40 0.96
N GLU A 91 -7.28 19.16 0.72
CA GLU A 91 -7.99 19.72 -0.44
C GLU A 91 -7.94 21.26 -0.49
N ASP A 92 -8.10 21.93 0.65
CA ASP A 92 -7.95 23.39 0.72
C ASP A 92 -6.52 23.84 0.44
N TYR A 93 -5.52 23.08 0.89
CA TYR A 93 -4.13 23.35 0.55
C TYR A 93 -3.86 23.18 -0.95
N VAL A 94 -4.41 22.14 -1.59
CA VAL A 94 -4.31 21.94 -3.06
C VAL A 94 -4.90 23.15 -3.79
N LYS A 95 -6.12 23.57 -3.42
CA LYS A 95 -6.82 24.71 -4.04
C LYS A 95 -6.05 26.02 -3.89
N ALA A 96 -5.29 26.17 -2.80
CA ALA A 96 -4.46 27.33 -2.52
C ALA A 96 -3.09 27.32 -3.24
N GLY A 97 -2.84 26.38 -4.15
CA GLY A 97 -1.57 26.28 -4.88
C GLY A 97 -0.51 25.55 -4.07
N ALA A 98 -0.80 24.30 -3.70
CA ALA A 98 0.11 23.47 -2.92
C ALA A 98 1.49 23.32 -3.57
N SER A 99 2.53 23.33 -2.72
CA SER A 99 3.88 22.94 -3.14
C SER A 99 3.90 21.46 -3.51
N GLU A 100 4.42 21.18 -4.70
CA GLU A 100 4.54 19.82 -5.22
C GLU A 100 5.30 18.88 -4.27
N GLU A 101 6.40 19.35 -3.68
CA GLU A 101 7.18 18.55 -2.72
C GLU A 101 6.33 18.10 -1.51
N VAL A 102 5.51 19.01 -0.97
CA VAL A 102 4.64 18.72 0.17
C VAL A 102 3.51 17.76 -0.24
N MET A 103 2.98 17.93 -1.46
CA MET A 103 1.97 17.03 -2.03
C MET A 103 2.49 15.60 -2.15
N LEU A 104 3.66 15.42 -2.76
CA LEU A 104 4.26 14.10 -2.95
C LEU A 104 4.56 13.41 -1.61
N LYS A 105 5.04 14.16 -0.62
CA LYS A 105 5.25 13.65 0.75
C LYS A 105 3.94 13.24 1.41
N TYR A 106 2.88 14.05 1.29
CA TYR A 106 1.56 13.74 1.84
C TYR A 106 0.96 12.49 1.20
N LEU A 107 0.98 12.40 -0.13
CA LEU A 107 0.45 11.25 -0.86
C LEU A 107 1.25 9.98 -0.58
N SER A 108 2.58 10.08 -0.45
CA SER A 108 3.43 8.95 -0.05
C SER A 108 3.08 8.44 1.36
N GLN A 109 2.81 9.35 2.29
CA GLN A 109 2.37 8.97 3.65
C GLN A 109 0.98 8.33 3.63
N CYS A 110 0.05 8.84 2.82
CA CYS A 110 -1.25 8.21 2.63
C CYS A 110 -1.12 6.81 2.02
N ALA A 111 -0.23 6.63 1.04
CA ALA A 111 0.04 5.34 0.42
C ALA A 111 0.62 4.33 1.43
N PHE A 112 1.52 4.78 2.30
CA PHE A 112 2.04 3.97 3.40
C PHE A 112 0.93 3.54 4.35
N GLU A 113 0.10 4.47 4.83
CA GLU A 113 -1.02 4.13 5.75
C GLU A 113 -2.06 3.22 5.10
N TYR A 114 -2.38 3.44 3.83
CA TYR A 114 -3.31 2.60 3.08
C TYR A 114 -2.76 1.20 2.81
N TYR A 115 -1.52 1.13 2.31
CA TYR A 115 -0.97 -0.13 1.84
C TYR A 115 -0.39 -0.97 2.98
N ILE A 116 0.35 -0.35 3.92
CA ILE A 116 1.03 -1.03 5.03
C ILE A 116 0.11 -1.24 6.23
N LYS A 117 -0.65 -0.20 6.62
CA LYS A 117 -1.49 -0.22 7.83
C LYS A 117 -2.96 -0.56 7.56
N ASP A 118 -3.30 -0.84 6.30
CA ASP A 118 -4.67 -1.16 5.84
C ASP A 118 -5.72 -0.11 6.29
N MET A 119 -5.30 1.16 6.38
CA MET A 119 -6.20 2.28 6.65
C MET A 119 -7.07 2.60 5.43
N ILE A 120 -8.31 3.05 5.67
CA ILE A 120 -9.25 3.39 4.60
C ILE A 120 -9.14 4.89 4.28
N PHE A 121 -9.18 5.24 3.00
CA PHE A 121 -9.11 6.61 2.50
C PHE A 121 -10.23 6.89 1.50
N HIS A 122 -10.60 8.17 1.38
CA HIS A 122 -11.54 8.61 0.36
C HIS A 122 -10.93 8.50 -1.06
N GLU A 123 -11.74 8.20 -2.07
CA GLU A 123 -11.29 7.95 -3.45
C GLU A 123 -10.48 9.10 -4.06
N LYS A 124 -10.77 10.33 -3.65
CA LYS A 124 -10.06 11.55 -4.06
C LYS A 124 -8.55 11.46 -3.83
N ILE A 125 -8.10 10.78 -2.77
CA ILE A 125 -6.67 10.62 -2.49
C ILE A 125 -5.98 9.82 -3.60
N PHE A 126 -6.63 8.77 -4.10
CA PHE A 126 -6.11 7.98 -5.22
C PHE A 126 -6.15 8.76 -6.54
N GLN A 127 -7.17 9.59 -6.76
CA GLN A 127 -7.21 10.50 -7.90
C GLN A 127 -6.03 11.50 -7.87
N TYR A 128 -5.70 12.04 -6.69
CA TYR A 128 -4.49 12.86 -6.52
C TYR A 128 -3.22 12.05 -6.75
N MET A 129 -3.13 10.80 -6.27
CA MET A 129 -1.97 9.93 -6.57
C MET A 129 -1.79 9.73 -8.08
N ILE A 130 -2.87 9.50 -8.86
CA ILE A 130 -2.77 9.42 -10.32
C ILE A 130 -2.32 10.74 -10.94
N GLN A 131 -2.91 11.86 -10.50
CA GLN A 131 -2.62 13.18 -11.05
C GLN A 131 -1.15 13.58 -10.83
N TYR A 132 -0.61 13.31 -9.64
CA TYR A 132 0.74 13.70 -9.24
C TYR A 132 1.78 12.58 -9.45
N GLY A 133 1.35 11.33 -9.67
CA GLY A 133 2.19 10.14 -9.78
C GLY A 133 2.76 9.86 -11.18
N LYS A 134 2.30 10.54 -12.23
CA LYS A 134 2.83 10.41 -13.61
C LYS A 134 4.30 10.84 -13.79
N LYS A 135 5.05 11.06 -12.71
CA LYS A 135 6.42 11.58 -12.70
C LYS A 135 7.40 10.52 -12.18
N GLU A 136 8.63 10.55 -12.67
CA GLU A 136 9.66 9.53 -12.36
C GLU A 136 10.00 9.43 -10.85
N GLU A 137 9.75 10.50 -10.08
CA GLU A 137 10.04 10.60 -8.64
C GLU A 137 8.94 10.03 -7.72
N GLU A 138 7.90 9.42 -8.28
CA GLU A 138 6.82 8.81 -7.47
C GLU A 138 7.31 7.62 -6.64
N SER A 139 6.90 7.57 -5.36
CA SER A 139 7.18 6.44 -4.46
C SER A 139 6.56 5.14 -4.99
N HIS A 140 7.32 4.03 -4.89
CA HIS A 140 6.80 2.68 -5.17
C HIS A 140 5.52 2.38 -4.36
N LEU A 141 5.40 2.90 -3.13
CA LEU A 141 4.20 2.70 -2.31
C LEU A 141 2.96 3.35 -2.92
N CYS A 142 3.07 4.52 -3.54
CA CYS A 142 1.94 5.15 -4.24
C CYS A 142 1.45 4.27 -5.39
N ARG A 143 2.38 3.72 -6.18
CA ARG A 143 2.05 2.80 -7.28
C ARG A 143 1.35 1.55 -6.77
N LEU A 144 1.85 0.94 -5.69
CA LEU A 144 1.23 -0.22 -5.07
C LEU A 144 -0.15 0.09 -4.47
N ALA A 145 -0.31 1.26 -3.85
CA ALA A 145 -1.59 1.72 -3.32
C ALA A 145 -2.62 1.86 -4.45
N LEU A 146 -2.23 2.46 -5.57
CA LEU A 146 -3.06 2.58 -6.76
C LEU A 146 -3.44 1.21 -7.35
N ILE A 147 -2.47 0.31 -7.54
CA ILE A 147 -2.69 -1.05 -8.04
C ILE A 147 -3.67 -1.82 -7.15
N LYS A 148 -3.48 -1.78 -5.81
CA LYS A 148 -4.40 -2.44 -4.86
C LYS A 148 -5.79 -1.83 -4.93
N TYR A 149 -5.91 -0.51 -4.83
CA TYR A 149 -7.20 0.19 -4.80
C TYR A 149 -8.03 -0.06 -6.07
N TYR A 150 -7.44 0.15 -7.24
CA TYR A 150 -8.16 -0.03 -8.51
C TYR A 150 -8.29 -1.48 -8.95
N GLY A 151 -7.46 -2.39 -8.41
CA GLY A 151 -7.67 -3.83 -8.55
C GLY A 151 -9.00 -4.27 -7.92
N GLU A 152 -9.34 -3.67 -6.78
CA GLU A 152 -10.59 -3.90 -6.04
C GLU A 152 -11.78 -3.07 -6.57
N HIS A 153 -11.53 -1.95 -7.26
CA HIS A 153 -12.55 -1.00 -7.75
C HIS A 153 -12.43 -0.73 -9.25
N ARG A 154 -12.46 -1.79 -10.06
CA ARG A 154 -12.24 -1.71 -11.52
C ARG A 154 -13.25 -0.84 -12.25
N GLU A 155 -14.47 -0.73 -11.74
CA GLU A 155 -15.55 0.08 -12.30
C GLU A 155 -15.26 1.59 -12.28
N LYS A 156 -14.29 2.03 -11.47
CA LYS A 156 -13.88 3.43 -11.32
C LYS A 156 -12.71 3.83 -12.22
N LEU A 157 -12.21 2.92 -13.03
CA LEU A 157 -10.98 3.08 -13.80
C LEU A 157 -11.29 3.53 -15.24
N GLY A 158 -10.67 4.62 -15.70
CA GLY A 158 -10.66 5.01 -17.11
C GLY A 158 -9.56 4.27 -17.89
N GLU A 159 -9.59 4.38 -19.23
CA GLU A 159 -8.63 3.69 -20.11
C GLU A 159 -7.18 4.16 -19.89
N ASP A 160 -6.99 5.47 -19.67
CA ASP A 160 -5.67 6.06 -19.41
C ASP A 160 -5.11 5.60 -18.05
N GLU A 161 -5.95 5.59 -17.02
CA GLU A 161 -5.58 5.10 -15.70
C GLU A 161 -5.26 3.61 -15.75
N GLU A 162 -6.04 2.82 -16.48
CA GLU A 162 -5.76 1.39 -16.63
C GLU A 162 -4.40 1.14 -17.30
N SER A 163 -4.12 1.86 -18.38
CA SER A 163 -2.83 1.76 -19.07
C SER A 163 -1.66 2.09 -18.15
N LEU A 164 -1.81 3.11 -17.29
CA LEU A 164 -0.82 3.47 -16.28
C LEU A 164 -0.60 2.35 -15.25
N LEU A 165 -1.67 1.76 -14.74
CA LEU A 165 -1.57 0.68 -13.75
C LEU A 165 -0.94 -0.59 -14.32
N LEU A 166 -1.29 -0.94 -15.57
CA LEU A 166 -0.64 -2.05 -16.27
C LEU A 166 0.86 -1.82 -16.41
N HIS A 167 1.26 -0.60 -16.80
CA HIS A 167 2.67 -0.23 -16.88
C HIS A 167 3.37 -0.34 -15.52
N TYR A 168 2.74 0.10 -14.43
CA TYR A 168 3.32 -0.05 -13.08
C TYR A 168 3.50 -1.50 -12.67
N VAL A 169 2.52 -2.37 -12.94
CA VAL A 169 2.65 -3.80 -12.65
C VAL A 169 3.80 -4.40 -13.47
N GLU A 170 3.91 -4.10 -14.76
CA GLU A 170 5.00 -4.56 -15.61
C GLU A 170 6.37 -4.13 -15.08
N GLN A 171 6.52 -2.87 -14.65
CA GLN A 171 7.77 -2.38 -14.04
C GLN A 171 8.15 -3.14 -12.76
N PHE A 172 7.20 -3.54 -11.93
CA PHE A 172 7.49 -4.38 -10.76
C PHE A 172 7.92 -5.79 -11.19
N LEU A 173 7.25 -6.38 -12.18
CA LEU A 173 7.59 -7.70 -12.70
C LEU A 173 9.00 -7.74 -13.33
N GLU A 174 9.39 -6.69 -14.05
CA GLU A 174 10.74 -6.53 -14.60
C GLU A 174 11.82 -6.52 -13.52
N LYS A 175 11.50 -6.00 -12.33
CA LYS A 175 12.37 -6.02 -11.14
C LYS A 175 12.28 -7.31 -10.33
N HIS A 176 11.61 -8.34 -10.87
CA HIS A 176 11.30 -9.59 -10.17
C HIS A 176 10.50 -9.41 -8.87
N ILE A 177 9.73 -8.31 -8.77
CA ILE A 177 8.81 -8.06 -7.67
C ILE A 177 7.43 -8.54 -8.09
N PHE A 178 6.84 -9.41 -7.28
CA PHE A 178 5.51 -9.93 -7.52
C PHE A 178 4.71 -9.99 -6.21
N LEU A 179 3.48 -9.47 -6.26
CA LEU A 179 2.56 -9.29 -5.14
C LEU A 179 1.16 -9.77 -5.54
N ASN A 180 0.39 -10.29 -4.59
CA ASN A 180 -0.94 -10.85 -4.76
C ASN A 180 -1.90 -9.88 -5.44
N CYS A 181 -1.87 -8.59 -5.10
CA CYS A 181 -2.72 -7.57 -5.73
C CYS A 181 -2.52 -7.45 -7.26
N PHE A 182 -1.40 -7.92 -7.81
CA PHE A 182 -1.16 -7.88 -9.26
C PHE A 182 -2.05 -8.90 -9.99
N MET A 183 -2.52 -9.95 -9.30
CA MET A 183 -3.36 -11.00 -9.86
C MET A 183 -4.71 -10.52 -10.37
N GLU A 184 -5.15 -9.34 -9.95
CA GLU A 184 -6.31 -8.67 -10.53
C GLU A 184 -6.08 -8.39 -12.03
N TYR A 185 -4.85 -8.03 -12.42
CA TYR A 185 -4.50 -7.61 -13.78
C TYR A 185 -4.13 -8.77 -14.72
N ARG A 186 -4.27 -10.02 -14.28
CA ARG A 186 -3.87 -11.24 -15.03
C ARG A 186 -4.49 -11.38 -16.42
N ALA A 187 -5.67 -10.80 -16.65
CA ALA A 187 -6.35 -10.88 -17.94
C ALA A 187 -5.63 -10.06 -19.03
N LYS A 188 -4.88 -9.03 -18.64
CA LYS A 188 -4.20 -8.10 -19.55
C LYS A 188 -2.69 -8.22 -19.53
N ILE A 189 -2.11 -8.87 -18.53
CA ILE A 189 -0.65 -9.08 -18.40
C ILE A 189 -0.33 -10.58 -18.47
N PRO A 190 0.05 -11.11 -19.64
CA PRO A 190 0.37 -12.52 -19.82
C PRO A 190 1.50 -13.03 -18.91
N ALA A 191 2.45 -12.16 -18.54
CA ALA A 191 3.55 -12.52 -17.64
C ALA A 191 3.05 -13.04 -16.26
N LEU A 192 1.86 -12.62 -15.83
CA LEU A 192 1.24 -13.06 -14.58
C LEU A 192 0.77 -14.52 -14.61
N GLU A 193 0.62 -15.13 -15.78
CA GLU A 193 0.24 -16.54 -15.90
C GLU A 193 1.27 -17.48 -15.24
N GLY A 194 2.55 -17.10 -15.27
CA GLY A 194 3.62 -17.86 -14.62
C GLY A 194 3.48 -17.91 -13.10
N PHE A 195 2.88 -16.88 -12.51
CA PHE A 195 2.78 -16.72 -11.07
C PHE A 195 1.50 -17.25 -10.45
N GLN A 196 0.47 -17.56 -11.26
CA GLN A 196 -0.78 -18.21 -10.80
C GLN A 196 -0.55 -19.51 -10.00
N ARG A 197 0.58 -20.17 -10.21
CA ARG A 197 0.94 -21.43 -9.56
C ARG A 197 1.64 -21.23 -8.22
N LYS A 198 2.11 -20.02 -7.93
CA LYS A 198 2.84 -19.72 -6.70
C LYS A 198 1.85 -19.27 -5.63
N THR A 199 1.98 -19.84 -4.44
CA THR A 199 1.37 -19.29 -3.23
C THR A 199 2.30 -18.21 -2.69
N ILE A 200 1.79 -17.01 -2.45
CA ILE A 200 2.60 -15.89 -1.99
C ILE A 200 2.14 -15.43 -0.64
N ILE A 201 3.07 -15.49 0.30
CA ILE A 201 2.90 -14.99 1.65
C ILE A 201 3.52 -13.61 1.70
N GLU A 202 2.67 -12.61 1.95
CA GLU A 202 3.08 -11.24 2.17
C GLU A 202 3.05 -10.91 3.65
N TYR A 203 4.03 -10.13 4.09
CA TYR A 203 4.04 -9.51 5.40
C TYR A 203 4.35 -8.03 5.26
N LYS A 204 3.65 -7.22 6.04
CA LYS A 204 3.80 -5.76 6.03
C LYS A 204 4.26 -5.32 7.41
N SER A 205 5.35 -4.56 7.44
CA SER A 205 5.88 -3.97 8.65
C SER A 205 5.77 -2.45 8.60
N GLY A 206 5.41 -1.85 9.74
CA GLY A 206 5.41 -0.40 9.92
C GLY A 206 6.81 0.18 10.15
N GLU A 207 7.81 -0.66 10.43
CA GLU A 207 9.17 -0.25 10.79
C GLU A 207 10.20 -1.15 10.10
N LYS A 208 11.46 -0.71 10.07
CA LYS A 208 12.53 -1.54 9.53
C LYS A 208 12.84 -2.69 10.49
N SER A 209 12.43 -3.90 10.12
CA SER A 209 12.54 -5.09 10.97
C SER A 209 13.13 -6.29 10.24
N LYS A 210 13.58 -7.28 11.02
CA LYS A 210 13.92 -8.61 10.48
C LYS A 210 12.68 -9.48 10.58
N VAL A 211 12.28 -10.06 9.46
CA VAL A 211 11.05 -10.86 9.36
C VAL A 211 11.44 -12.29 9.04
N TYR A 212 10.85 -13.24 9.76
CA TYR A 212 11.06 -14.67 9.56
C TYR A 212 9.72 -15.36 9.34
N ILE A 213 9.68 -16.22 8.33
CA ILE A 213 8.55 -17.12 8.10
C ILE A 213 8.91 -18.50 8.63
N HIS A 214 8.01 -19.04 9.45
CA HIS A 214 8.08 -20.39 9.98
C HIS A 214 6.99 -21.21 9.29
N TYR A 215 7.36 -22.20 8.47
CA TYR A 215 6.38 -22.96 7.70
C TYR A 215 6.62 -24.47 7.77
N LEU A 216 5.54 -25.22 7.58
CA LEU A 216 5.52 -26.68 7.53
C LEU A 216 4.61 -27.11 6.38
N ILE A 217 5.17 -27.81 5.39
CA ILE A 217 4.40 -28.39 4.29
C ILE A 217 4.11 -29.86 4.63
N ASP A 218 2.82 -30.21 4.72
CA ASP A 218 2.39 -31.58 5.00
C ASP A 218 2.57 -32.45 3.76
N ARG A 219 3.72 -33.14 3.71
CA ARG A 219 4.01 -34.19 2.74
C ARG A 219 3.91 -35.52 3.46
N GLU A 220 3.04 -36.42 2.97
CA GLU A 220 2.75 -37.74 3.58
C GLU A 220 4.00 -38.59 3.91
N THR A 221 5.16 -38.24 3.36
CA THR A 221 6.43 -38.97 3.47
C THR A 221 7.33 -38.59 4.66
N ARG A 222 7.07 -37.50 5.41
CA ARG A 222 7.94 -37.09 6.55
C ARG A 222 7.42 -37.61 7.90
N LYS A 223 8.27 -38.36 8.63
CA LYS A 223 7.98 -38.90 9.98
C LYS A 223 8.05 -37.85 11.11
N GLU A 224 8.76 -36.74 10.91
CA GLU A 224 8.82 -35.63 11.88
C GLU A 224 8.33 -34.33 11.22
N LYS A 225 7.35 -33.68 11.86
CA LYS A 225 6.82 -32.37 11.47
C LYS A 225 7.61 -31.28 12.19
N LYS A 226 8.64 -30.73 11.55
CA LYS A 226 9.44 -29.59 12.03
C LYS A 226 9.23 -28.39 11.13
N TYR A 227 9.05 -27.21 11.72
CA TYR A 227 9.00 -25.97 10.94
C TYR A 227 10.37 -25.70 10.32
N GLU A 228 10.35 -25.35 9.05
CA GLU A 228 11.45 -24.69 8.37
C GLU A 228 11.34 -23.19 8.67
N VAL A 229 12.48 -22.53 8.93
CA VAL A 229 12.54 -21.11 9.26
C VAL A 229 13.42 -20.42 8.23
N GLU A 230 12.86 -19.40 7.58
CA GLU A 230 13.59 -18.60 6.60
C GLU A 230 13.43 -17.11 6.87
N GLU A 231 14.51 -16.35 6.70
CA GLU A 231 14.45 -14.89 6.71
C GLU A 231 13.75 -14.41 5.44
N MET A 232 12.74 -13.56 5.61
CA MET A 232 12.11 -12.82 4.52
C MET A 232 12.87 -11.51 4.34
N HIS A 233 13.45 -11.30 3.17
CA HIS A 233 14.03 -10.02 2.82
C HIS A 233 12.96 -9.07 2.27
N PRO A 234 13.05 -7.76 2.59
CA PRO A 234 12.10 -6.79 2.06
C PRO A 234 12.26 -6.67 0.55
N ILE A 235 11.17 -6.82 -0.19
CA ILE A 235 11.11 -6.58 -1.64
C ILE A 235 10.96 -5.08 -1.95
N ILE A 236 10.29 -4.37 -1.05
CA ILE A 236 10.13 -2.92 -0.98
C ILE A 236 10.17 -2.58 0.52
N GLU A 237 10.62 -1.38 0.90
CA GLU A 237 10.65 -0.98 2.30
C GLU A 237 9.30 -1.20 2.99
N GLY A 238 9.30 -1.93 4.10
CA GLY A 238 8.09 -2.32 4.84
C GLY A 238 7.27 -3.47 4.23
N ILE A 239 7.66 -4.04 3.08
CA ILE A 239 6.94 -5.13 2.40
C ILE A 239 7.86 -6.32 2.19
N TYR A 240 7.43 -7.47 2.72
CA TYR A 240 8.16 -8.73 2.69
C TYR A 240 7.31 -9.75 1.96
N SER A 241 7.93 -10.58 1.14
CA SER A 241 7.22 -11.61 0.38
C SER A 241 8.03 -12.89 0.32
N LYS A 242 7.34 -14.03 0.40
CA LYS A 242 7.90 -15.35 0.15
C LYS A 242 6.98 -16.15 -0.73
N GLU A 243 7.57 -16.70 -1.79
CA GLU A 243 6.88 -17.57 -2.74
C GLU A 243 7.04 -19.05 -2.34
N PHE A 244 5.94 -19.80 -2.45
CA PHE A 244 5.89 -21.24 -2.28
C PHE A 244 5.25 -21.89 -3.51
N LEU A 245 5.72 -23.09 -3.83
CA LEU A 245 5.11 -23.94 -4.84
C LEU A 245 4.46 -25.12 -4.13
N LEU A 246 3.13 -25.13 -4.10
CA LEU A 246 2.33 -26.18 -3.48
C LEU A 246 1.69 -27.06 -4.57
N PHE A 247 1.81 -28.36 -4.47
CA PHE A 247 1.09 -29.31 -5.31
C PHE A 247 -0.35 -29.53 -4.78
N PHE A 248 -1.20 -30.10 -5.63
CA PHE A 248 -2.56 -30.47 -5.28
C PHE A 248 -2.58 -31.39 -4.05
N GLY A 249 -3.41 -31.04 -3.08
CA GLY A 249 -3.52 -31.76 -1.81
C GLY A 249 -2.43 -31.45 -0.79
N GLU A 250 -1.37 -30.71 -1.16
CA GLU A 250 -0.41 -30.20 -0.17
C GLU A 250 -1.06 -29.09 0.65
N THR A 251 -0.84 -29.16 1.96
CA THR A 251 -1.20 -28.09 2.89
C THR A 251 0.06 -27.53 3.52
N MET A 252 0.08 -26.21 3.70
CA MET A 252 1.15 -25.50 4.37
C MET A 252 0.58 -24.79 5.60
N GLU A 253 1.15 -25.07 6.77
CA GLU A 253 0.90 -24.27 7.97
C GLU A 253 2.07 -23.31 8.17
N TYR A 254 1.79 -22.04 8.43
CA TYR A 254 2.83 -21.04 8.63
C TYR A 254 2.47 -19.98 9.68
N TYR A 255 3.47 -19.31 10.22
CA TYR A 255 3.35 -18.07 10.98
C TYR A 255 4.60 -17.20 10.75
N ILE A 256 4.50 -15.92 11.07
CA ILE A 256 5.56 -14.93 10.85
C ILE A 256 5.98 -14.35 12.19
N THR A 257 7.29 -14.15 12.36
CA THR A 257 7.87 -13.43 13.50
C THR A 257 8.66 -12.23 13.01
N GLU A 258 8.49 -11.10 13.67
CA GLU A 258 9.12 -9.82 13.31
C GLU A 258 9.97 -9.29 14.46
N GLU A 259 11.28 -9.19 14.29
CA GLU A 259 12.20 -8.59 15.26
C GLU A 259 12.47 -7.12 14.95
N ILE A 260 12.16 -6.24 15.91
CA ILE A 260 12.43 -4.80 15.84
C ILE A 260 13.60 -4.48 16.76
N GLU A 261 14.68 -3.93 16.20
CA GLU A 261 15.90 -3.54 16.95
C GLU A 261 16.46 -4.61 17.91
N GLY A 262 16.30 -5.90 17.58
CA GLY A 262 16.80 -7.01 18.39
C GLY A 262 16.01 -7.30 19.68
N LYS A 263 14.80 -6.74 19.83
CA LYS A 263 13.85 -7.09 20.91
C LYS A 263 12.87 -8.17 20.45
N GLU A 264 12.28 -8.89 21.42
CA GLU A 264 11.26 -9.90 21.18
C GLU A 264 10.13 -9.35 20.30
N GLY A 265 9.82 -10.14 19.27
CA GLY A 265 9.12 -9.70 18.08
C GLY A 265 7.60 -9.92 18.08
N ILE A 266 6.92 -9.28 17.14
CA ILE A 266 5.52 -9.57 16.84
C ILE A 266 5.44 -10.98 16.25
N THR A 267 4.55 -11.82 16.78
CA THR A 267 4.27 -13.15 16.23
C THR A 267 2.85 -13.19 15.69
N THR A 268 2.69 -13.46 14.40
CA THR A 268 1.37 -13.60 13.80
C THR A 268 0.67 -14.88 14.25
N LYS A 269 -0.64 -14.94 14.03
CA LYS A 269 -1.38 -16.19 14.24
C LYS A 269 -0.93 -17.23 13.21
N LYS A 270 -0.96 -18.49 13.60
CA LYS A 270 -0.76 -19.60 12.67
C LYS A 270 -1.89 -19.64 11.65
N GLU A 271 -1.53 -19.75 10.39
CA GLU A 271 -2.43 -19.85 9.26
C GLU A 271 -2.18 -21.16 8.51
N LYS A 272 -3.22 -21.68 7.86
CA LYS A 272 -3.14 -22.89 7.03
C LYS A 272 -3.64 -22.58 5.63
N ILE A 273 -2.79 -22.84 4.65
CA ILE A 273 -3.09 -22.70 3.22
C ILE A 273 -3.11 -24.09 2.60
N GLU A 274 -4.04 -24.29 1.68
CA GLU A 274 -4.20 -25.51 0.90
C GLU A 274 -4.24 -25.12 -0.56
N ASN A 275 -3.46 -25.79 -1.40
CA ASN A 275 -3.61 -25.60 -2.84
C ASN A 275 -4.86 -26.33 -3.33
N ARG A 276 -5.95 -25.57 -3.50
CA ARG A 276 -7.17 -26.07 -4.12
C ARG A 276 -7.03 -26.02 -5.64
N PRO A 277 -7.59 -26.99 -6.37
CA PRO A 277 -7.51 -26.98 -7.82
C PRO A 277 -8.16 -25.69 -8.34
N MET A 278 -7.35 -24.78 -8.90
CA MET A 278 -7.87 -23.76 -9.78
C MET A 278 -8.45 -24.46 -11.00
N GLU A 279 -9.68 -24.12 -11.37
CA GLU A 279 -10.18 -24.36 -12.72
C GLU A 279 -9.30 -23.55 -13.68
N SER A 280 -8.18 -24.12 -14.12
CA SER A 280 -7.34 -23.49 -15.13
C SER A 280 -7.12 -24.45 -16.29
N ARG A 281 -7.30 -23.84 -17.46
CA ARG A 281 -7.27 -24.42 -18.80
C ARG A 281 -5.98 -25.20 -19.03
N SER A 282 -6.08 -26.18 -19.92
CA SER A 282 -5.01 -27.01 -20.46
C SER A 282 -3.69 -26.26 -20.68
N SER A 283 -2.83 -26.21 -19.66
CA SER A 283 -1.45 -25.75 -19.78
C SER A 283 -0.54 -26.98 -19.91
N GLU A 284 0.39 -26.94 -20.86
CA GLU A 284 1.30 -28.06 -21.16
C GLU A 284 2.61 -28.01 -20.36
N ARG A 285 2.72 -27.15 -19.33
CA ARG A 285 3.96 -27.01 -18.57
C ARG A 285 4.20 -28.22 -17.65
N ARG A 286 5.47 -28.48 -17.32
CA ARG A 286 5.91 -29.61 -16.47
C ARG A 286 5.14 -29.67 -15.15
N PHE A 287 5.04 -28.53 -14.47
CA PHE A 287 4.34 -28.44 -13.19
C PHE A 287 2.87 -28.84 -13.31
N ASP A 288 2.15 -28.36 -14.33
CA ASP A 288 0.72 -28.63 -14.49
C ASP A 288 0.49 -30.11 -14.83
N ILE A 289 1.37 -30.73 -15.60
CA ILE A 289 1.31 -32.17 -15.86
C ILE A 289 1.52 -32.96 -14.57
N LEU A 290 2.53 -32.61 -13.77
CA LEU A 290 2.78 -33.25 -12.47
C LEU A 290 1.59 -33.05 -11.51
N ASN A 291 1.04 -31.84 -11.46
CA ASN A 291 -0.09 -31.51 -10.59
C ASN A 291 -1.37 -32.26 -11.02
N ASN A 292 -1.64 -32.34 -12.33
CA ASN A 292 -2.76 -33.11 -12.87
C ASN A 292 -2.60 -34.62 -12.65
N MET A 293 -1.35 -35.13 -12.66
CA MET A 293 -1.09 -36.52 -12.27
C MET A 293 -1.41 -36.75 -10.80
N ALA A 294 -1.04 -35.83 -9.90
CA ALA A 294 -1.39 -35.92 -8.47
C ALA A 294 -2.92 -35.92 -8.27
N VAL A 295 -3.66 -35.06 -8.99
CA VAL A 295 -5.13 -35.07 -9.02
C VAL A 295 -5.68 -36.40 -9.51
N SER A 296 -5.18 -36.90 -10.65
CA SER A 296 -5.64 -38.17 -11.24
C SER A 296 -5.41 -39.34 -10.30
N GLN A 297 -4.27 -39.36 -9.61
CA GLN A 297 -3.96 -40.36 -8.59
C GLN A 297 -4.91 -40.29 -7.40
N SER A 298 -5.20 -39.07 -6.89
CA SER A 298 -6.15 -38.88 -5.80
C SER A 298 -7.58 -39.28 -6.18
N LEU A 299 -7.97 -39.11 -7.45
CA LEU A 299 -9.28 -39.51 -7.98
C LEU A 299 -9.33 -40.96 -8.45
N GLN A 300 -8.23 -41.72 -8.33
CA GLN A 300 -8.09 -43.08 -8.87
C GLN A 300 -8.35 -43.17 -10.39
N ASP A 301 -8.14 -42.08 -11.13
CA ASP A 301 -8.21 -42.04 -12.60
C ASP A 301 -6.87 -42.49 -13.20
N GLU A 302 -6.69 -43.80 -13.33
CA GLU A 302 -5.50 -44.39 -13.95
C GLU A 302 -5.27 -43.88 -15.39
N LYS A 303 -6.35 -43.69 -16.17
CA LYS A 303 -6.23 -43.24 -17.56
C LYS A 303 -5.67 -41.83 -17.63
N GLY A 304 -6.18 -40.92 -16.81
CA GLY A 304 -5.66 -39.57 -16.66
C GLY A 304 -4.19 -39.56 -16.23
N PHE A 305 -3.84 -40.39 -15.26
CA PHE A 305 -2.47 -40.52 -14.75
C PHE A 305 -1.48 -41.00 -15.83
N PHE A 306 -1.78 -42.10 -16.52
CA PHE A 306 -0.93 -42.62 -17.60
C PHE A 306 -0.77 -41.62 -18.75
N LYS A 307 -1.85 -40.93 -19.14
CA LYS A 307 -1.79 -39.88 -20.16
C LYS A 307 -0.90 -38.71 -19.73
N GLY A 308 -0.93 -38.36 -18.45
CA GLY A 308 -0.01 -37.39 -17.84
C GLY A 308 1.45 -37.84 -17.93
N MET A 309 1.75 -39.09 -17.55
CA MET A 309 3.11 -39.64 -17.61
C MET A 309 3.66 -39.64 -19.04
N GLU A 310 2.85 -40.05 -20.02
CA GLU A 310 3.26 -40.05 -21.42
C GLU A 310 3.61 -38.63 -21.91
N ARG A 311 2.78 -37.64 -21.56
CA ARG A 311 3.04 -36.23 -21.89
C ARG A 311 4.32 -35.72 -21.23
N TYR A 312 4.52 -36.01 -19.95
CA TYR A 312 5.73 -35.61 -19.23
C TYR A 312 6.98 -36.22 -19.87
N GLY A 313 6.96 -37.53 -20.16
CA GLY A 313 8.06 -38.24 -20.80
C GLY A 313 8.39 -37.71 -22.20
N LYS A 314 7.38 -37.40 -23.01
CA LYS A 314 7.57 -36.74 -24.32
C LYS A 314 8.28 -35.40 -24.20
N MET A 315 7.88 -34.58 -23.23
CA MET A 315 8.48 -33.28 -23.01
C MET A 315 9.92 -33.37 -22.47
N ASP A 316 10.21 -34.36 -21.63
CA ASP A 316 11.57 -34.61 -21.14
C ASP A 316 12.50 -35.08 -22.25
N TYR A 317 12.02 -35.98 -23.12
CA TYR A 317 12.73 -36.38 -24.33
C TYR A 317 13.03 -35.19 -25.24
N LEU A 318 12.04 -34.32 -25.52
CA LEU A 318 12.23 -33.14 -26.38
C LEU A 318 13.30 -32.19 -25.83
N VAL A 319 13.30 -31.90 -24.52
CA VAL A 319 14.32 -31.07 -23.88
C VAL A 319 15.71 -31.71 -24.04
N LEU A 320 15.84 -33.00 -23.74
CA LEU A 320 17.12 -33.70 -23.91
C LEU A 320 17.58 -33.73 -25.36
N SER A 321 16.69 -33.90 -26.33
CA SER A 321 17.03 -33.93 -27.76
C SER A 321 17.43 -32.55 -28.31
N LEU A 322 16.79 -31.47 -27.84
CA LEU A 322 17.07 -30.09 -28.30
C LEU A 322 18.36 -29.52 -27.71
N PHE A 323 18.75 -29.94 -26.49
CA PHE A 323 19.92 -29.40 -25.79
C PHE A 323 21.14 -30.34 -25.77
N LYS A 324 21.06 -31.54 -26.35
CA LYS A 324 22.22 -32.45 -26.53
C LYS A 324 23.20 -32.06 -27.66
N GLY A 325 22.97 -30.92 -28.32
CA GLY A 325 23.77 -30.44 -29.45
C GLY A 325 24.57 -29.14 -29.19
N LYS A 326 24.81 -28.76 -27.93
CA LYS A 326 25.73 -27.66 -27.58
C LYS A 326 26.82 -28.12 -26.64
#